data_AF-A0A1Z9QI22-F1
#
_entry.id   AF-A0A1Z9QI22-F1
#
_cell.length_a   1.000
_cell.length_b   1.000
_cell.length_c   1.000
_cell.angle_alpha   90.00
_cell.angle_beta   90.00
_cell.angle_gamma   90.00
#
_symmetry.space_group_name_H-M   'P 1'
#
loop_
_entity.id
_entity.type
_entity.pdbx_description
1 polymer ?
#
loop_
_entity_poly.entity_id
_entity_poly.type
_entity_poly.pdbx_seq_one_letter_code
_entity_poly.pdbx_strand_id
1 'polypeptide(L)'
;SAHVTAGAIPITFDSDREVLDAVVSQTQAEKRSDLNWLWIRDTLQLSEIACSRSYWEAASLRSDLELLGEPAPLHFNNSGDLASRLFS
;
A
#
# COMPACT_ATOMS: atom_id res chain seq x y z
N SER A 1 30.94 9.88 21.16
CA SER A 1 30.09 10.84 20.42
C SER A 1 28.69 10.26 20.34
N ALA A 2 27.74 10.77 21.13
CA ALA A 2 26.38 10.27 21.13
C ALA A 2 25.61 10.93 19.99
N HIS A 3 25.28 10.19 18.94
CA HIS A 3 24.18 10.57 18.06
C HIS A 3 22.91 10.38 18.87
N VAL A 4 22.44 11.44 19.53
CA VAL A 4 21.03 11.54 19.87
C VAL A 4 20.30 11.45 18.53
N THR A 5 19.74 10.30 18.23
CA THR A 5 18.70 10.20 17.21
C THR A 5 17.55 11.02 17.76
N ALA A 6 17.52 12.31 17.41
CA ALA A 6 16.38 13.15 17.70
C ALA A 6 15.14 12.41 17.18
N GLY A 7 14.13 12.24 18.04
CA GLY A 7 12.90 11.58 17.63
C GLY A 7 12.36 12.26 16.37
N ALA A 8 12.11 11.49 15.32
CA ALA A 8 11.45 12.00 14.12
C ALA A 8 9.96 12.12 14.43
N ILE A 9 9.41 13.32 14.32
CA ILE A 9 7.96 13.51 14.36
C ILE A 9 7.42 12.96 13.05
N PRO A 10 6.47 11.99 13.08
CA PRO A 10 5.86 11.47 11.86
C PRO A 10 5.15 12.57 11.07
N ILE A 11 5.27 12.54 9.76
CA ILE A 11 4.43 13.35 8.88
C ILE A 11 3.03 12.74 8.89
N THR A 12 2.02 13.54 9.20
CA THR A 12 0.61 13.13 9.19
C THR A 12 -0.15 13.87 8.10
N PHE A 13 -1.14 13.22 7.53
CA PHE A 13 -2.08 13.78 6.56
C PHE A 13 -3.51 13.57 7.08
N ASP A 14 -4.47 14.30 6.52
CA ASP A 14 -5.85 14.32 7.02
C ASP A 14 -6.66 13.09 6.57
N SER A 15 -6.21 12.37 5.54
CA SER A 15 -6.85 11.14 5.04
C SER A 15 -5.87 10.22 4.32
N ASP A 16 -6.20 8.92 4.23
CA ASP A 16 -5.39 7.95 3.46
C ASP A 16 -5.22 8.37 1.99
N ARG A 17 -6.28 8.92 1.37
CA ARG A 17 -6.23 9.42 0.00
C ARG A 17 -5.16 10.50 -0.16
N GLU A 18 -5.10 11.44 0.78
CA GLU A 18 -4.12 12.52 0.74
C GLU A 18 -2.68 12.00 0.85
N VAL A 19 -2.42 11.05 1.75
CA VAL A 19 -1.13 10.36 1.85
C VAL A 19 -0.74 9.73 0.52
N LEU A 20 -1.66 8.96 -0.07
CA LEU A 20 -1.40 8.23 -1.31
C LEU A 20 -1.14 9.18 -2.48
N ASP A 21 -1.94 10.24 -2.64
CA ASP A 21 -1.72 11.25 -3.69
C ASP A 21 -0.39 12.00 -3.48
N ALA A 22 -0.03 12.33 -2.24
CA ALA A 22 1.26 12.95 -1.92
C ALA A 22 2.44 12.04 -2.28
N VAL A 23 2.36 10.74 -1.98
CA VAL A 23 3.39 9.76 -2.36
C VAL A 23 3.47 9.61 -3.88
N VAL A 24 2.34 9.48 -4.57
CA VAL A 24 2.29 9.37 -6.03
C VAL A 24 2.98 10.58 -6.68
N SER A 25 2.74 11.80 -6.17
CA SER A 25 3.34 13.03 -6.70
C SER A 25 4.87 13.09 -6.62
N GLN A 26 5.47 12.28 -5.73
CA GLN A 26 6.92 12.19 -5.54
C GLN A 26 7.55 11.04 -6.34
N THR A 27 6.74 10.21 -6.97
CA THR A 27 7.22 9.08 -7.77
C THR A 27 7.45 9.49 -9.22
N GLN A 28 8.40 8.83 -9.89
CA GLN A 28 8.64 9.00 -11.33
C GLN A 28 7.88 7.97 -12.17
N ALA A 29 6.84 7.35 -11.62
CA ALA A 29 6.07 6.35 -12.35
C ALA A 29 5.28 7.00 -13.48
N GLU A 30 5.40 6.48 -14.70
CA GLU A 30 4.68 6.99 -15.87
C GLU A 30 3.16 6.81 -15.70
N LYS A 31 2.73 5.71 -15.08
CA LYS A 31 1.32 5.41 -14.79
C LYS A 31 1.14 4.96 -13.35
N ARG A 32 -0.03 5.27 -12.79
CA ARG A 32 -0.41 4.80 -11.44
C ARG A 32 -0.41 3.27 -11.30
N SER A 33 -0.62 2.53 -12.40
CA SER A 33 -0.57 1.06 -12.43
C SER A 33 0.82 0.48 -12.20
N ASP A 34 1.87 1.27 -12.41
CA ASP A 34 3.26 0.82 -12.38
C ASP A 34 3.87 0.98 -10.99
N LEU A 35 3.11 1.60 -10.08
CA LEU A 35 3.51 1.79 -8.70
C LEU A 35 3.47 0.46 -7.95
N ASN A 36 4.54 0.20 -7.19
CA ASN A 36 4.69 -0.97 -6.35
C ASN A 36 4.13 -0.67 -4.95
N TRP A 37 2.89 -1.07 -4.71
CA TRP A 37 2.22 -0.94 -3.41
C TRP A 37 2.03 -2.31 -2.77
N LEU A 38 2.26 -2.36 -1.47
CA LEU A 38 1.90 -3.47 -0.61
C LEU A 38 1.05 -2.93 0.54
N TRP A 39 -0.06 -3.58 0.80
CA TRP A 39 -0.89 -3.30 1.96
C TRP A 39 -0.95 -4.54 2.83
N ILE A 40 -0.68 -4.31 4.12
CA ILE A 40 -0.67 -5.33 5.16
C ILE A 40 -1.68 -4.88 6.21
N ARG A 41 -2.66 -5.73 6.49
CA ARG A 41 -3.67 -5.45 7.52
C ARG A 41 -3.06 -5.44 8.92
N ASP A 42 -2.24 -6.44 9.21
CA ASP A 42 -1.61 -6.66 10.50
C ASP A 42 -0.18 -7.16 10.28
N THR A 43 0.80 -6.41 10.77
CA THR A 43 2.22 -6.76 10.63
C THR A 43 2.61 -7.95 11.52
N LEU A 44 1.80 -8.29 12.53
CA LEU A 44 1.98 -9.47 13.36
C LEU A 44 1.49 -10.75 12.66
N GLN A 45 0.55 -10.64 11.73
CA GLN A 45 -0.09 -11.75 11.02
C GLN A 45 -0.04 -11.55 9.51
N LEU A 46 1.09 -11.92 8.90
CA LEU A 46 1.34 -11.80 7.45
C LEU A 46 0.78 -13.01 6.67
N SER A 47 -0.47 -13.39 6.89
CA SER A 47 -1.13 -14.46 6.12
C SER A 47 -1.67 -13.97 4.78
N GLU A 48 -2.11 -12.71 4.72
CA GLU A 48 -2.75 -12.11 3.56
C GLU A 48 -2.16 -10.72 3.30
N ILE A 49 -1.76 -10.48 2.05
CA ILE A 49 -1.26 -9.19 1.60
C ILE A 49 -1.98 -8.78 0.32
N ALA A 50 -2.32 -7.49 0.23
CA ALA A 50 -2.80 -6.93 -1.03
C ALA A 50 -1.61 -6.25 -1.72
N CYS A 51 -1.47 -6.48 -3.03
CA CYS A 51 -0.40 -5.89 -3.82
C CYS A 51 -0.98 -5.17 -5.03
N SER A 52 -0.30 -4.12 -5.49
CA SER A 52 -0.69 -3.42 -6.72
C SER A 52 -0.57 -4.33 -7.95
N ARG A 53 -1.23 -3.90 -9.04
CA ARG A 53 -1.22 -4.61 -10.32
C ARG A 53 0.18 -4.91 -10.85
N SER A 54 1.18 -4.07 -10.55
CA SER A 54 2.57 -4.28 -10.96
C SER A 54 3.17 -5.60 -10.45
N TYR A 55 2.62 -6.17 -9.38
CA TYR A 55 3.04 -7.46 -8.84
C TYR A 55 2.33 -8.67 -9.44
N TRP A 56 1.29 -8.49 -10.27
CA TRP A 56 0.42 -9.59 -10.71
C TRP A 56 1.18 -10.75 -11.37
N GLU A 57 2.05 -10.44 -12.33
CA GLU A 57 2.85 -11.45 -13.03
C GLU A 57 3.80 -12.16 -12.07
N ALA A 58 4.53 -11.40 -11.25
CA ALA A 58 5.48 -11.95 -10.29
C ALA A 58 4.79 -12.82 -9.22
N ALA A 59 3.61 -12.42 -8.72
CA ALA A 59 2.84 -13.18 -7.75
C ALA A 59 2.27 -14.47 -8.36
N SER A 60 1.81 -14.43 -9.62
CA SER A 60 1.26 -15.60 -10.32
C SER A 60 2.29 -16.70 -10.60
N LEU A 61 3.57 -16.36 -10.61
CA LEU A 61 4.68 -17.30 -10.85
C LEU A 61 5.25 -17.89 -9.56
N ARG A 62 4.83 -17.42 -8.39
CA ARG A 62 5.33 -17.87 -7.10
C ARG A 62 4.54 -19.07 -6.59
N SER A 63 5.21 -20.20 -6.43
CA SER A 63 4.59 -21.43 -5.92
C SER A 63 4.28 -21.41 -4.43
N ASP A 64 4.80 -20.43 -3.69
CA ASP A 64 4.56 -20.24 -2.25
C ASP A 64 3.42 -19.26 -1.94
N LEU A 65 2.73 -18.76 -2.97
CA LEU A 65 1.59 -17.86 -2.82
C LEU A 65 0.30 -18.51 -3.33
N GLU A 66 -0.79 -18.19 -2.66
CA GLU A 66 -2.15 -18.44 -3.15
C GLU A 66 -2.74 -17.11 -3.63
N LEU A 67 -3.23 -17.07 -4.87
CA LEU A 67 -3.91 -15.89 -5.39
C LEU A 67 -5.36 -15.86 -4.90
N LEU A 68 -5.65 -14.95 -3.95
CA LEU A 68 -6.98 -14.81 -3.37
C LEU A 68 -7.95 -13.99 -4.25
N GLY A 69 -7.45 -13.23 -5.23
CA GLY A 69 -8.26 -12.42 -6.12
C GLY A 69 -7.44 -11.57 -7.08
N GLU A 70 -8.11 -10.97 -8.07
CA GLU A 70 -7.50 -10.04 -9.02
C GLU A 70 -7.34 -8.62 -8.43
N PRO A 71 -6.36 -7.82 -8.90
CA PRO A 71 -6.23 -6.43 -8.49
C PRO A 71 -7.49 -5.61 -8.82
N ALA A 72 -8.04 -4.94 -7.81
CA ALA A 72 -9.21 -4.07 -7.94
C ALA A 72 -8.87 -2.60 -7.61
N PRO A 73 -9.67 -1.62 -8.08
CA PRO A 73 -9.51 -0.22 -7.68
C PRO A 73 -9.64 -0.05 -6.17
N LEU A 74 -8.88 0.90 -5.60
CA LEU A 74 -9.03 1.29 -4.20
C LEU A 74 -10.36 2.02 -3.98
N HIS A 75 -11.07 1.62 -2.93
CA HIS A 75 -12.31 2.27 -2.49
C HIS A 75 -12.02 3.11 -1.25
N PHE A 76 -12.53 4.35 -1.26
CA PHE A 76 -12.41 5.27 -0.13
C PHE A 76 -13.81 5.66 0.35
N ASN A 77 -13.93 5.91 1.65
CA ASN A 77 -15.15 6.44 2.24
C ASN A 77 -15.30 7.96 1.97
N ASN A 78 -16.37 8.56 2.49
CA ASN A 78 -16.64 10.00 2.31
C ASN A 78 -15.60 10.91 2.99
N SER A 79 -14.85 10.40 3.97
CA SER A 79 -13.75 11.12 4.63
C SER A 79 -12.42 11.03 3.86
N GLY A 80 -12.35 10.19 2.82
CA GLY A 80 -11.11 9.95 2.07
C GLY A 80 -10.24 8.83 2.64
N ASP A 81 -10.71 8.10 3.64
CA ASP A 81 -9.98 6.95 4.20
C ASP A 81 -10.26 5.68 3.42
N LEU A 82 -9.30 4.76 3.38
CA LEU A 82 -9.46 3.47 2.75
C LEU A 82 -10.62 2.70 3.40
N ALA A 83 -11.52 2.20 2.57
CA ALA A 83 -12.51 1.25 3.04
C ALA A 83 -11.78 0.01 3.58
N SER A 84 -12.03 -0.37 4.83
CA SER A 84 -11.29 -1.38 5.63
C SER A 84 -11.17 -2.80 5.06
N ARG A 85 -11.71 -3.05 3.86
CA ARG A 85 -11.74 -4.35 3.19
C ARG A 85 -11.19 -4.22 1.78
N LEU A 86 -9.86 -4.33 1.67
CA LEU A 86 -9.20 -4.68 0.39
C LEU A 86 -9.40 -6.17 0.05
N PHE A 87 -9.80 -6.98 1.03
CA PHE A 87 -10.24 -8.35 0.86
C PHE A 87 -11.75 -8.43 1.11
N SER A 88 -12.47 -9.19 0.27
CA SER A 88 -13.92 -9.42 0.38
C SER A 88 -14.30 -10.18 1.65
#